data_AF-A0AAN8VXW8-F1
#
_entry.id   AF-A0AAN8VXW8-F1
#
_cell.length_a   1.000
_cell.length_b   1.000
_cell.length_c   1.000
_cell.angle_alpha   90.00
_cell.angle_beta   90.00
_cell.angle_gamma   90.00
#
_symmetry.space_group_name_H-M   'P 1'
#
loop_
_entity.id
_entity.type
_entity.pdbx_description
1 polymer ?
#
loop_
_entity_poly.entity_id
_entity_poly.type
_entity_poly.pdbx_seq_one_letter_code
_entity_poly.pdbx_strand_id
1 'polypeptide(L)'
;MELYSCDLKQKVKYDSTRALYTVKATHWSDALACKCDNGVLDPEALPRVCREYLSSMIKLKDSLSCLMSEALGLGSELPCRNRMF
;
A
#
# COMPACT_ATOMS: atom_id res chain seq x y z
N MET A 1 8.33 21.06 -4.12
CA MET A 1 7.75 20.28 -3.01
C MET A 1 6.27 20.18 -3.31
N GLU A 2 5.77 18.98 -3.61
CA GLU A 2 4.34 18.81 -3.89
C GLU A 2 3.56 18.73 -2.58
N LEU A 3 2.43 19.42 -2.50
CA LEU A 3 1.58 19.48 -1.30
C LEU A 3 0.39 18.55 -1.50
N TYR A 4 0.28 17.52 -0.65
CA TYR A 4 -0.86 16.61 -0.62
C TYR A 4 -2.01 17.21 0.18
N SER A 5 -3.25 16.92 -0.20
CA SER A 5 -4.45 17.49 0.43
C SER A 5 -5.43 16.42 0.88
N CYS A 6 -6.42 16.80 1.68
CA CYS A 6 -7.52 15.92 2.11
C CYS A 6 -8.67 15.84 1.09
N ASP A 7 -8.43 16.22 -0.17
CA ASP A 7 -9.41 16.10 -1.25
C ASP A 7 -9.63 14.62 -1.60
N LEU A 8 -10.90 14.20 -1.54
CA LEU A 8 -11.34 12.83 -1.85
C LEU A 8 -11.14 12.46 -3.32
N LYS A 9 -10.93 13.44 -4.20
CA LYS A 9 -10.67 13.22 -5.63
C LYS A 9 -9.19 12.94 -5.93
N GLN A 10 -8.28 13.15 -4.97
CA GLN A 10 -6.86 12.89 -5.16
C GLN A 10 -6.55 11.38 -5.01
N LYS A 11 -5.68 10.87 -5.88
CA LYS A 11 -5.19 9.47 -5.82
C LYS A 11 -4.31 9.22 -4.59
N VAL A 12 -3.56 10.23 -4.19
CA VAL A 12 -2.74 10.25 -2.97
C VAL A 12 -3.26 11.38 -2.10
N LYS A 13 -3.80 11.01 -0.95
CA LYS A 13 -4.54 11.89 -0.05
C LYS A 13 -3.82 11.99 1.27
N TYR A 14 -3.74 13.21 1.78
CA TYR A 14 -3.33 13.46 3.16
C TYR A 14 -4.57 13.51 4.05
N ASP A 15 -4.68 12.53 4.94
CA ASP A 15 -5.74 12.44 5.92
C ASP A 15 -5.22 12.89 7.28
N SER A 16 -5.58 14.12 7.66
CA SER A 16 -5.50 14.55 9.06
C SER A 16 -6.78 14.17 9.79
N THR A 17 -6.70 13.95 11.10
CA THR A 17 -7.88 13.66 11.91
C THR A 17 -8.87 14.84 11.88
N ARG A 18 -9.87 14.76 11.00
CA ARG A 18 -10.95 15.78 10.86
C ARG A 18 -12.10 15.56 11.85
N ALA A 19 -12.09 14.43 12.53
CA ALA A 19 -13.13 13.97 13.42
C ALA A 19 -12.86 14.40 14.87
N LEU A 20 -12.73 15.70 15.11
CA LEU A 20 -12.51 16.26 16.45
C LEU A 20 -13.67 15.97 17.42
N TYR A 21 -14.87 15.68 16.88
CA TYR A 21 -16.11 15.55 17.67
C TYR A 21 -16.67 14.12 17.75
N THR A 22 -16.17 13.17 16.97
CA THR A 22 -16.67 11.78 16.95
C THR A 22 -15.65 10.75 17.43
N VAL A 23 -14.39 11.15 17.61
CA VAL A 23 -13.32 10.25 18.07
C VAL A 23 -13.10 10.47 19.55
N LYS A 24 -12.88 9.38 20.32
CA LYS A 24 -12.51 9.47 21.73
C LYS A 24 -11.31 10.40 21.87
N ALA A 25 -11.36 11.30 22.87
CA ALA A 25 -10.30 12.23 23.18
C ALA A 25 -8.95 11.49 23.13
N THR A 26 -8.00 12.00 22.35
CA THR A 26 -6.64 11.47 22.09
C THR A 26 -6.41 10.54 20.89
N HIS A 27 -7.08 10.73 19.76
CA HIS A 27 -6.63 10.15 18.48
C HIS A 27 -6.21 11.26 17.52
N TRP A 28 -5.04 11.87 17.75
CA TRP A 28 -4.42 12.74 16.75
C TRP A 28 -3.46 11.88 15.92
N SER A 29 -3.89 11.51 14.72
CA SER A 29 -3.01 10.89 13.72
C SER A 29 -3.15 11.61 12.39
N ASP A 30 -2.01 11.80 11.74
CA ASP A 30 -1.94 12.17 10.33
C ASP A 30 -1.51 10.94 9.53
N ALA A 31 -2.18 10.69 8.41
CA ALA A 31 -1.94 9.53 7.56
C ALA A 31 -1.87 9.95 6.09
N LEU A 32 -1.00 9.29 5.32
CA LEU A 32 -0.98 9.39 3.86
C LEU A 32 -1.67 8.15 3.30
N ALA A 33 -2.83 8.34 2.68
CA ALA A 33 -3.60 7.27 2.06
C ALA A 33 -3.38 7.29 0.54
N CYS A 34 -3.12 6.13 -0.04
CA CYS A 34 -2.91 5.97 -1.49
C CYS A 34 -3.94 4.98 -2.01
N LYS A 35 -4.78 5.41 -2.95
CA LYS A 35 -5.83 4.55 -3.51
C LYS A 35 -5.30 3.77 -4.70
N CYS A 36 -5.29 2.44 -4.59
CA CYS A 36 -4.94 1.54 -5.69
C CYS A 36 -6.23 1.07 -6.36
N ASP A 37 -6.69 1.76 -7.40
CA ASP A 37 -7.85 1.31 -8.16
C ASP A 37 -7.46 0.08 -9.02
N ASN A 38 -8.20 -1.02 -8.87
CA ASN A 38 -7.97 -2.29 -9.59
C ASN A 38 -6.56 -2.87 -9.48
N GLY A 39 -5.85 -2.59 -8.37
CA GLY A 39 -4.47 -3.03 -8.17
C GLY A 39 -3.42 -2.25 -8.98
N VAL A 40 -3.84 -1.24 -9.73
CA VAL A 40 -2.94 -0.33 -10.46
C VAL A 40 -2.79 0.94 -9.64
N LEU A 41 -1.59 1.12 -9.09
CA LEU A 41 -1.19 2.37 -8.45
C LEU A 41 -0.17 3.03 -9.37
N ASP A 42 -0.41 4.29 -9.72
CA ASP A 42 0.57 5.11 -10.42
C ASP A 42 1.73 5.42 -9.46
N PRO A 43 2.94 4.83 -9.66
CA PRO A 43 4.03 5.01 -8.71
C PRO A 43 4.46 6.48 -8.64
N GLU A 44 4.43 7.20 -9.76
CA GLU A 44 4.92 8.57 -9.83
C GLU A 44 4.06 9.56 -9.03
N ALA A 45 2.80 9.22 -8.75
CA ALA A 45 1.93 10.01 -7.89
C ALA A 45 2.37 9.99 -6.40
N LEU A 46 3.21 9.04 -6.01
CA LEU A 46 3.64 8.87 -4.62
C LEU A 46 4.93 9.63 -4.32
N PRO A 47 5.14 10.02 -3.05
CA PRO A 47 6.45 10.45 -2.59
C PRO A 47 7.52 9.41 -2.90
N ARG A 48 8.71 9.84 -3.28
CA ARG A 48 9.83 8.96 -3.65
C ARG A 48 10.11 7.85 -2.62
N VAL A 49 10.10 8.18 -1.33
CA VAL A 49 10.32 7.22 -0.24
C VAL A 49 9.23 6.13 -0.23
N CYS A 50 7.97 6.52 -0.46
CA CYS A 50 6.86 5.58 -0.53
C CYS A 50 6.97 4.65 -1.75
N ARG A 51 7.51 5.13 -2.89
CA ARG A 51 7.76 4.28 -4.07
C ARG A 51 8.75 3.16 -3.78
N GLU A 52 9.87 3.49 -3.15
CA GLU A 52 10.91 2.52 -2.79
C GLU A 52 10.37 1.48 -1.80
N TYR A 53 9.61 1.93 -0.79
CA TYR A 53 8.94 1.04 0.16
C TYR A 53 7.92 0.11 -0.51
N LEU A 54 7.04 0.63 -1.38
CA LEU A 54 6.07 -0.19 -2.10
C LEU A 54 6.71 -1.25 -2.99
N SER A 55 7.83 -0.92 -3.64
CA SER A 55 8.56 -1.91 -4.45
C SER A 55 9.01 -3.12 -3.62
N SER A 56 9.39 -2.88 -2.36
CA SER A 56 9.76 -3.94 -1.41
C SER A 56 8.53 -4.70 -0.92
N MET A 57 7.41 -4.00 -0.66
CA MET A 57 6.15 -4.63 -0.28
C MET A 57 5.60 -5.55 -1.37
N ILE A 58 5.70 -5.17 -2.65
CA ILE A 58 5.24 -5.99 -3.77
C ILE A 58 6.01 -7.31 -3.81
N LYS A 59 7.34 -7.27 -3.68
CA LYS A 59 8.18 -8.47 -3.61
C LYS A 59 7.81 -9.38 -2.43
N LEU A 60 7.56 -8.78 -1.27
CA LEU A 60 7.13 -9.52 -0.09
C LEU A 60 5.76 -10.18 -0.30
N LYS A 61 4.79 -9.44 -0.86
CA LYS A 61 3.46 -9.93 -1.19
C LYS A 61 3.55 -11.13 -2.15
N ASP A 62 4.31 -11.01 -3.23
CA ASP A 62 4.49 -12.09 -4.20
C ASP A 62 5.13 -13.33 -3.57
N SER A 63 6.13 -13.13 -2.69
CA SER A 63 6.79 -14.24 -1.96
C SER A 63 5.82 -14.94 -0.99
N LEU A 64 5.06 -14.18 -0.21
CA LEU A 64 4.06 -14.73 0.71
C LEU A 64 2.94 -15.44 -0.05
N SER A 65 2.44 -14.86 -1.14
CA SER A 65 1.44 -15.50 -1.99
C SER A 65 1.94 -16.84 -2.54
N CYS A 66 3.21 -16.91 -2.98
CA CYS A 66 3.80 -18.16 -3.43
C CYS A 66 3.82 -19.22 -2.32
N LEU A 67 4.32 -18.87 -1.13
CA LEU A 67 4.37 -19.80 0.02
C LEU A 67 2.97 -20.28 0.44
N MET A 68 1.98 -19.39 0.43
CA MET A 68 0.61 -19.75 0.75
C MET A 68 -0.01 -20.66 -0.31
N SER A 69 0.25 -20.42 -1.60
CA SER A 69 -0.18 -21.31 -2.68
C SER A 69 0.41 -22.71 -2.54
N GLU A 70 1.72 -22.81 -2.26
CA GLU A 70 2.39 -24.10 -2.01
C GLU A 70 1.78 -24.82 -0.80
N ALA A 71 1.57 -24.11 0.32
CA ALA A 71 0.99 -24.69 1.54
C ALA A 71 -0.45 -25.19 1.34
N LEU A 72 -1.21 -24.54 0.45
CA LEU A 72 -2.58 -24.92 0.12
C LEU A 72 -2.66 -26.00 -0.98
N GLY A 73 -1.53 -26.43 -1.55
CA GLY A 73 -1.49 -27.39 -2.67
C GLY A 73 -2.07 -26.82 -3.97
N LEU A 74 -2.24 -25.50 -4.04
CA LEU A 74 -2.60 -24.80 -5.27
C LEU A 74 -1.32 -24.69 -6.08
N GLY A 75 -1.21 -25.43 -7.19
CA GLY A 75 -0.06 -25.39 -8.07
C GLY A 75 0.36 -23.95 -8.37
N SER A 76 1.66 -23.68 -8.46
CA SER A 76 2.22 -22.34 -8.61
C SER A 76 1.89 -21.75 -9.99
N GLU A 77 0.64 -21.33 -10.21
CA GLU A 77 0.26 -20.58 -11.41
C GLU A 77 0.73 -19.11 -11.33
N LEU A 78 1.20 -18.68 -10.16
CA LEU A 78 1.97 -17.45 -9.99
C LEU A 78 3.43 -17.71 -10.36
N PRO A 79 4.13 -16.81 -11.07
CA PRO A 79 5.51 -17.01 -11.49
C PRO A 79 6.44 -16.94 -10.26
N CYS A 80 6.52 -18.03 -9.51
CA CYS A 80 7.44 -18.24 -8.39
C CYS A 80 8.85 -18.43 -8.96
N ARG A 81 9.49 -17.34 -9.38
CA ARG A 81 10.86 -17.37 -9.91
C ARG A 81 11.86 -17.00 -8.82
N ASN A 82 12.36 -18.03 -8.14
CA ASN A 82 13.72 -18.21 -7.60
C ASN A 82 13.69 -19.01 -6.29
N ARG A 83 13.83 -20.33 -6.38
CA ARG A 83 14.47 -21.10 -5.31
C ARG A 83 15.98 -20.98 -5.48
N MET A 84 16.60 -20.15 -4.66
CA MET A 84 17.93 -20.39 -4.12
C MET A 84 17.77 -20.24 -2.61
N PHE A 85 17.51 -21.35 -1.95
CA PHE A 85 18.01 -21.83 -0.65
C PHE A 85 17.15 -23.03 -0.25
#